data_AF-A0A9D6V3U2-F1
#
_entry.id   AF-A0A9D6V3U2-F1
#
_cell.length_a   1.000
_cell.length_b   1.000
_cell.length_c   1.000
_cell.angle_alpha   90.00
_cell.angle_beta   90.00
_cell.angle_gamma   90.00
#
_symmetry.space_group_name_H-M   'P 1'
#
loop_
_entity.id
_entity.type
_entity.pdbx_description
1 polymer ?
#
loop_
_entity_poly.entity_id
_entity_poly.type
_entity_poly.pdbx_seq_one_letter_code
_entity_poly.pdbx_strand_id
1 'polypeptide(L)' 'MDERELKDLIMKKQSSGKISCKVACEIADQTGTPRREIGRMIDELSIKIHSCQLGCFD' A
#
# COMPACT_ATOMS: atom_id res chain seq x y z
N MET A 1 -6.65 14.37 3.65
CA MET A 1 -5.35 13.73 3.41
C MET A 1 -5.13 13.77 1.93
N ASP A 2 -4.06 14.40 1.48
CA ASP A 2 -3.76 14.55 0.06
C ASP A 2 -3.06 13.28 -0.49
N GLU A 3 -3.17 13.05 -1.80
CA GLU A 3 -2.52 11.92 -2.49
C GLU A 3 -1.01 11.86 -2.22
N ARG A 4 -0.38 13.03 -2.07
CA ARG A 4 1.06 13.15 -1.74
C ARG A 4 1.40 12.61 -0.36
N GLU A 5 0.58 12.90 0.64
CA GLU A 5 0.80 12.40 2.01
C GLU A 5 0.66 10.88 2.05
N LEU A 6 -0.31 10.33 1.31
CA LEU A 6 -0.50 8.88 1.22
C LEU A 6 0.69 8.20 0.55
N LYS A 7 1.19 8.75 -0.56
CA LYS A 7 2.37 8.24 -1.27
C LYS A 7 3.62 8.26 -0.37
N ASP A 8 3.81 9.32 0.42
CA ASP A 8 4.91 9.40 1.41
C ASP A 8 4.78 8.33 2.51
N LEU A 9 3.56 8.12 3.00
CA LEU A 9 3.27 7.12 4.02
C LEU A 9 3.52 5.69 3.51
N ILE A 10 3.11 5.40 2.27
CA ILE A 10 3.40 4.15 1.57
C ILE A 10 4.92 3.98 1.39
N MET A 11 5.64 5.03 0.99
CA MET A 11 7.10 5.01 0.85
C MET A 11 7.84 4.79 2.18
N LYS A 12 7.32 5.28 3.29
CA LYS A 12 7.85 5.03 4.63
C LYS A 12 7.57 3.62 5.13
N LYS A 13 6.47 3.02 4.69
CA LYS A 13 6.02 1.69 5.13
C LYS A 13 6.51 0.56 4.21
N GLN A 14 6.83 0.85 2.96
CA GLN A 14 7.46 -0.12 2.06
C GLN A 14 8.89 -0.45 2.54
N SER A 15 9.32 -1.67 2.27
CA SER A 15 10.67 -2.16 2.51
C SER A 15 11.26 -2.66 1.20
N SER A 16 12.35 -2.06 0.73
CA SER A 16 13.07 -2.45 -0.49
C SER A 16 12.18 -2.54 -1.75
N GLY A 17 11.31 -1.56 -1.96
CA GLY A 17 10.38 -1.50 -3.10
C GLY A 17 9.23 -2.51 -2.99
N LYS A 18 8.99 -3.07 -1.81
CA LYS A 18 7.92 -4.03 -1.57
C LYS A 18 7.11 -3.64 -0.34
N ILE A 19 5.81 -3.86 -0.37
CA ILE A 19 4.92 -3.64 0.77
C ILE A 19 4.09 -4.89 1.02
N SER A 20 3.87 -5.24 2.28
CA SER A 20 2.99 -6.37 2.58
C SER A 20 1.53 -5.98 2.37
N CYS A 21 0.70 -6.88 1.85
CA CYS A 21 -0.73 -6.63 1.67
C CYS A 21 -1.42 -6.20 2.98
N LYS A 22 -0.99 -6.79 4.12
CA LYS A 22 -1.42 -6.38 5.45
C LYS A 22 -1.16 -4.89 5.71
N VAL A 23 0.06 -4.43 5.43
CA VAL A 23 0.48 -3.05 5.66
C VAL A 23 -0.28 -2.10 4.74
N ALA A 24 -0.49 -2.46 3.47
CA ALA A 24 -1.31 -1.67 2.55
C ALA A 24 -2.76 -1.53 3.04
N CYS A 25 -3.34 -2.61 3.58
CA CYS A 25 -4.68 -2.56 4.18
C CYS A 25 -4.69 -1.77 5.49
N GLU A 26 -3.69 -1.92 6.36
CA GLU A 26 -3.57 -1.14 7.59
C GLU A 26 -3.46 0.36 7.30
N ILE A 27 -2.76 0.75 6.24
CA ILE A 27 -2.71 2.15 5.81
C ILE A 27 -4.11 2.59 5.38
N ALA A 28 -4.77 1.82 4.51
CA ALA A 28 -6.13 2.11 4.06
C ALA A 28 -7.11 2.34 5.22
N ASP A 29 -7.10 1.45 6.21
CA ASP A 29 -7.94 1.52 7.41
C ASP A 29 -7.56 2.71 8.32
N GLN A 30 -6.27 3.02 8.48
CA GLN A 30 -5.80 4.17 9.27
C GLN A 30 -6.15 5.51 8.62
N THR A 31 -6.07 5.60 7.30
CA THR A 31 -6.27 6.86 6.56
C THR A 31 -7.72 7.04 6.10
N GLY A 32 -8.56 6.02 6.28
CA GLY A 32 -9.91 5.97 5.73
C GLY A 32 -9.95 5.95 4.19
N THR A 33 -8.81 5.65 3.55
CA THR A 33 -8.71 5.62 2.09
C THR A 33 -9.12 4.25 1.56
N PRO A 34 -9.90 4.17 0.47
CA PRO A 34 -10.22 2.88 -0.12
C PRO A 34 -8.97 2.12 -0.55
N ARG A 35 -8.89 0.83 -0.22
CA ARG A 35 -7.78 -0.07 -0.57
C ARG A 35 -7.44 -0.08 -2.06
N ARG A 36 -8.45 0.13 -2.93
CA ARG A 36 -8.27 0.27 -4.39
C ARG A 36 -7.39 1.47 -4.73
N GLU A 37 -7.55 2.58 -4.03
CA GLU A 37 -6.77 3.80 -4.26
C GLU A 37 -5.34 3.64 -3.74
N ILE A 38 -5.17 3.03 -2.56
CA ILE A 38 -3.87 2.61 -2.04
C ILE A 38 -3.14 1.69 -3.04
N GLY A 39 -3.84 0.68 -3.57
CA GLY A 39 -3.30 -0.23 -4.57
C GLY A 39 -2.86 0.50 -5.85
N ARG A 40 -3.66 1.48 -6.30
CA ARG A 40 -3.33 2.32 -7.45
C ARG A 40 -2.06 3.13 -7.20
N MET A 41 -1.91 3.72 -6.02
CA MET A 41 -0.71 4.48 -5.66
C MET A 41 0.53 3.59 -5.53
N ILE A 42 0.38 2.39 -4.96
CA ILE A 42 1.45 1.39 -4.89
C ILE A 42 1.93 1.03 -6.30
N ASP A 43 1.00 0.81 -7.23
CA ASP A 43 1.29 0.51 -8.64
C ASP A 43 1.98 1.69 -9.34
N GLU A 44 1.47 2.92 -9.16
CA GLU A 44 2.11 4.15 -9.66
C GLU A 44 3.53 4.34 -9.12
N LEU A 45 3.77 3.98 -7.86
CA LEU A 45 5.08 4.06 -7.22
C LEU A 45 6.00 2.89 -7.62
N SER A 46 5.55 1.99 -8.51
CA SER A 46 6.27 0.75 -8.89
C SER A 46 6.67 -0.12 -7.68
N ILE A 47 5.88 -0.05 -6.61
CA ILE A 47 6.08 -0.86 -5.40
C ILE A 47 5.33 -2.18 -5.60
N LYS A 48 5.97 -3.31 -5.29
CA LYS A 48 5.30 -4.61 -5.37
C LYS A 48 4.61 -4.95 -4.06
N ILE A 49 3.35 -5.36 -4.13
CA ILE A 49 2.67 -5.98 -3.00
C ILE A 49 3.19 -7.42 -2.88
N HIS A 50 3.60 -7.83 -1.68
CA HIS A 50 3.95 -9.21 -1.37
C HIS A 50 3.18 -9.70 -0.14
N SER A 51 3.19 -11.01 0.10
CA SER A 51 2.54 -11.63 1.26
C SER A 51 1.07 -11.22 1.38
N CYS A 52 0.27 -11.60 0.39
CA CYS A 52 -1.18 -11.38 0.45
C CYS A 52 -1.79 -12.22 1.57
N GLN A 53 -2.39 -11.57 2.57
CA GLN A 53 -3.06 -12.27 3.68
C GLN A 53 -4.26 -13.13 3.24
N LEU A 54 -4.77 -12.88 2.04
CA LEU A 54 -5.86 -13.64 1.42
C LEU A 54 -5.34 -14.82 0.56
N GLY A 55 -4.02 -15.00 0.46
CA GLY A 55 -3.42 -16.02 -0.43
C GLY A 55 -3.57 -15.70 -1.92
N CYS A 56 -3.90 -14.46 -2.30
CA CYS A 56 -4.14 -14.09 -3.70
C CYS A 56 -2.87 -13.76 -4.50
N PHE A 57 -1.73 -13.58 -3.84
CA PHE A 57 -0.46 -13.26 -4.49
C PHE A 57 0.65 -14.07 -3.81
N ASP A 58 1.03 -15.16 -4.47
CA ASP A 58 2.27 -15.93 -4.31
C ASP A 58 3.30 -15.47 -5.35
#